data_AF-A0A087UYL6-F1
#
_entry.id   AF-A0A087UYL6-F1
#
_cell.length_a   1.000
_cell.length_b   1.000
_cell.length_c   1.000
_cell.angle_alpha   90.00
_cell.angle_beta   90.00
_cell.angle_gamma   90.00
#
_symmetry.space_group_name_H-M   'P 1'
#
loop_
_entity.id
_entity.type
_entity.pdbx_description
1 polymer ?
#
loop_
_entity_poly.entity_id
_entity_poly.type
_entity_poly.pdbx_seq_one_letter_code
_entity_poly.pdbx_strand_id
1 'polypeptide(L)' 'RTVAPDSSHNAAILAFIRYHKWYTVAAFHEQGDKHALPMTKLVTDLEQINVTVALTKGTNDRDFRD' A
#
# COMPACT_ATOMS: atom_id res chain seq x y z
N ARG A 1 -1.50 -10.98 -21.48
CA ARG A 1 -0.32 -11.05 -20.56
C ARG A 1 -0.50 -12.27 -19.65
N THR A 2 0.57 -12.99 -19.31
CA THR A 2 0.57 -14.18 -18.42
C THR A 2 1.20 -13.90 -17.05
N VAL A 3 1.84 -12.74 -16.87
CA VAL A 3 2.40 -12.29 -15.59
C VAL A 3 1.30 -11.70 -14.72
N ALA A 4 1.30 -12.06 -13.44
CA ALA A 4 0.36 -11.53 -12.46
C ALA A 4 0.51 -10.00 -12.34
N PRO A 5 -0.59 -9.26 -12.15
CA PRO A 5 -0.53 -7.81 -11.95
C PRO A 5 0.14 -7.46 -10.61
N ASP A 6 0.74 -6.27 -10.51
CA ASP A 6 1.43 -5.81 -9.30
C ASP A 6 0.50 -5.76 -8.07
N SER A 7 -0.81 -5.61 -8.28
CA SER A 7 -1.83 -5.67 -7.23
C SER A 7 -2.05 -7.06 -6.62
N SER A 8 -1.48 -8.12 -7.21
CA SER A 8 -1.58 -9.49 -6.67
C SER A 8 -0.93 -9.63 -5.29
N HIS A 9 0.04 -8.77 -4.97
CA HIS A 9 0.71 -8.75 -3.66
C HIS A 9 -0.22 -8.28 -2.52
N ASN A 10 -1.26 -7.50 -2.81
CA ASN A 10 -2.15 -6.94 -1.79
C ASN A 10 -2.83 -8.03 -0.96
N ALA A 11 -3.23 -9.14 -1.59
CA ALA A 11 -3.87 -10.25 -0.89
C ALA A 11 -2.96 -10.86 0.20
N ALA A 12 -1.67 -11.00 -0.10
CA ALA A 12 -0.68 -11.50 0.86
C ALA A 12 -0.45 -10.50 2.00
N ILE A 13 -0.39 -9.20 1.69
CA ILE A 13 -0.22 -8.13 2.69
C ILE A 13 -1.40 -8.10 3.66
N LEU A 14 -2.64 -8.20 3.17
CA LEU A 14 -3.84 -8.23 4.01
C LEU A 14 -3.85 -9.46 4.93
N ALA A 15 -3.48 -10.63 4.41
CA ALA A 15 -3.40 -11.85 5.20
C ALA A 15 -2.35 -11.74 6.31
N PHE A 16 -1.19 -11.14 6.02
CA PHE A 16 -0.12 -10.91 6.98
C PHE A 16 -0.56 -9.96 8.11
N ILE A 17 -1.20 -8.84 7.76
CA ILE A 17 -1.74 -7.84 8.71
C ILE A 17 -2.78 -8.49 9.62
N ARG A 18 -3.70 -9.28 9.06
CA ARG A 18 -4.72 -10.01 9.83
C ARG A 18 -4.11 -11.03 10.77
N TYR A 19 -3.13 -11.80 10.31
CA TYR A 19 -2.44 -12.80 11.12
C TYR A 19 -1.78 -12.17 12.35
N HIS A 20 -1.13 -11.02 12.17
CA HIS A 20 -0.49 -10.29 13.25
C HIS A 20 -1.42 -9.35 14.03
N LYS A 21 -2.72 -9.30 13.67
CA LYS A 21 -3.73 -8.44 14.30
C LYS A 21 -3.32 -6.97 14.34
N TRP A 22 -2.73 -6.48 13.26
CA TRP A 22 -2.41 -5.06 13.13
C TRP A 22 -3.68 -4.30 12.74
N TYR A 23 -4.01 -3.28 13.53
CA TYR A 23 -5.18 -2.42 13.31
C TYR A 23 -4.81 -1.08 12.69
N THR A 24 -3.53 -0.74 12.69
CA THR A 24 -3.02 0.53 12.18
C THR A 24 -1.75 0.29 11.37
N VAL A 25 -1.70 0.84 10.17
CA VAL A 25 -0.54 0.73 9.27
C VAL A 25 -0.21 2.10 8.67
N ALA A 26 1.01 2.26 8.18
CA ALA A 26 1.43 3.42 7.41
C ALA A 26 1.86 2.98 6.01
N ALA A 27 1.48 3.76 5.00
CA ALA A 27 1.81 3.54 3.61
C ALA A 27 2.87 4.54 3.14
N PHE A 28 3.93 4.03 2.54
CA PHE A 28 4.97 4.83 1.90
C PHE A 28 5.14 4.35 0.47
N HIS A 29 5.15 5.26 -0.50
CA HIS A 29 5.32 4.91 -1.90
C HIS A 29 6.13 5.96 -2.65
N GLU A 30 6.77 5.54 -3.74
CA GLU A 30 7.35 6.46 -4.71
C GLU A 30 6.24 7.14 -5.53
N GLN A 31 6.38 8.44 -5.81
CA GLN A 31 5.48 9.19 -6.67
C GLN A 31 5.63 8.72 -8.11
N GLY A 32 4.54 8.19 -8.66
CA GLY A 32 4.46 7.71 -10.04
C GLY A 32 3.30 6.74 -10.20
N ASP A 33 2.62 6.77 -11.35
CA ASP A 33 1.39 5.99 -11.58
C ASP A 33 1.58 4.49 -11.37
N LYS A 34 2.78 3.98 -11.67
CA LYS A 34 3.13 2.57 -11.48
C LYS A 34 3.00 2.11 -10.02
N HIS A 35 3.30 2.99 -9.06
CA HIS A 35 3.29 2.67 -7.63
C HIS A 35 2.04 3.21 -6.93
N ALA A 36 1.49 4.33 -7.41
CA ALA A 36 0.27 4.91 -6.88
C ALA A 36 -0.96 4.01 -7.10
N LEU A 37 -1.13 3.42 -8.29
CA LEU A 37 -2.28 2.56 -8.61
C LEU A 37 -2.41 1.34 -7.68
N PRO A 38 -1.38 0.49 -7.48
CA PRO A 38 -1.48 -0.64 -6.56
C PRO A 38 -1.60 -0.19 -5.09
N MET A 39 -1.00 0.95 -4.73
CA MET A 39 -1.10 1.51 -3.38
C MET A 39 -2.52 1.99 -3.06
N THR A 40 -3.17 2.72 -3.97
CA THR A 40 -4.57 3.14 -3.80
C THR A 40 -5.47 1.93 -3.60
N LYS A 41 -5.27 0.86 -4.39
CA LYS A 41 -6.01 -0.38 -4.20
C LYS A 41 -5.75 -0.99 -2.82
N LEU A 42 -4.50 -1.01 -2.36
CA LEU A 42 -4.14 -1.55 -1.04
C LEU A 42 -4.82 -0.78 0.10
N VAL A 43 -4.84 0.56 0.04
CA VAL A 43 -5.53 1.40 1.03
C VAL A 43 -7.02 1.06 1.07
N THR A 44 -7.68 0.95 -0.08
CA THR A 44 -9.09 0.55 -0.15
C THR A 44 -9.31 -0.86 0.43
N ASP A 45 -8.44 -1.82 0.11
CA ASP A 45 -8.56 -3.18 0.62
C ASP A 45 -8.33 -3.24 2.15
N LEU A 46 -7.50 -2.34 2.72
CA LEU A 46 -7.25 -2.22 4.16
C LEU A 46 -8.45 -1.63 4.91
N GLU A 47 -9.08 -0.61 4.35
CA GLU A 47 -10.30 -0.01 4.92
C GLU A 47 -11.44 -1.04 5.01
N GLN A 48 -11.59 -1.90 4.00
CA GLN A 48 -12.59 -2.98 4.00
C GLN A 48 -12.40 -4.00 5.13
N ILE A 49 -11.20 -4.09 5.70
CA ILE A 49 -10.89 -5.02 6.78
C ILE A 49 -10.74 -4.31 8.14
N ASN A 50 -11.23 -3.07 8.24
CA ASN A 50 -11.17 -2.21 9.44
C ASN A 50 -9.74 -1.92 9.92
N VAL A 51 -8.78 -1.84 8.99
CA VAL A 51 -7.41 -1.42 9.31
C VAL A 51 -7.26 0.05 8.95
N THR A 52 -6.87 0.85 9.93
CA THR A 52 -6.65 2.29 9.76
C THR A 52 -5.30 2.54 9.10
N VAL A 53 -5.29 3.34 8.04
CA VAL A 53 -4.04 3.88 7.47
C VAL A 53 -3.74 5.21 8.14
N ALA A 54 -2.74 5.24 9.03
CA ALA A 54 -2.41 6.42 9.83
C ALA A 54 -1.69 7.52 9.02
N LEU A 55 -0.94 7.12 8.00
CA LEU A 55 -0.18 8.03 7.15
C LEU A 55 -0.02 7.41 5.77
N THR A 56 -0.21 8.21 4.74
CA THR A 56 0.21 7.88 3.37
C THR A 56 1.18 8.96 2.91
N LYS A 57 2.44 8.59 2.68
CA LYS A 57 3.47 9.52 2.23
C LYS A 57 4.03 9.07 0.88
N GLY A 58 3.87 9.94 -0.11
CA GLY A 58 4.55 9.82 -1.40
C GLY A 58 5.93 10.47 -1.32
N THR A 59 6.96 9.80 -1.84
CA THR A 59 8.31 10.36 -2.01
C THR A 59 8.68 10.48 -3.49
N ASN A 60 9.44 11.49 -3.89
CA ASN A 60 10.06 11.58 -5.20
C ASN A 60 11.59 11.78 -5.09
N ASP A 61 12.28 11.76 -6.22
CA ASP A 61 13.74 11.94 -6.33
C ASP A 61 14.23 13.37 -5.99
N ARG A 62 13.37 14.24 -5.47
CA ARG A 62 13.72 15.59 -5.00
C ARG A 62 13.45 15.79 -3.52
N ASP A 63 12.67 14.91 -2.90
CA ASP A 63 12.26 15.02 -1.49
C ASP A 63 13.42 14.83 -0.50
N PHE A 64 14.62 14.42 -0.95
CA PHE A 64 15.82 14.33 -0.12
C PHE A 64 16.66 15.62 -0.05
N ARG A 65 16.28 16.65 -0.82
CA ARG A 65 17.03 17.92 -0.90
C ARG A 65 16.51 19.03 0.02
N ASP A 66 15.49 18.73 0.83
CA ASP A 66 14.88 19.65 1.79
C ASP A 66 15.34 19.36 3.23
#